data_AF-A0A936IYQ0-F1
#
_entry.id   AF-A0A936IYQ0-F1
#
_cell.length_a   1.000
_cell.length_b   1.000
_cell.length_c   1.000
_cell.angle_alpha   90.00
_cell.angle_beta   90.00
_cell.angle_gamma   90.00
#
_symmetry.space_group_name_H-M   'P 1'
#
loop_
_entity.id
_entity.type
_entity.pdbx_description
1 polymer ?
#
loop_
_entity_poly.entity_id
_entity_poly.type
_entity_poly.pdbx_seq_one_letter_code
_entity_poly.pdbx_strand_id
1 'polypeptide(L)'
;MSEVIRAKKIVPKPLPKISIASWSDVLESVSKLFPLLVVETERLHKNECYIGKVTEIRKKSFKQQEMDTDAVWYGFTKYKFEDVTMISFGGLYESTLALVNAEREKSEQ
;
A
#
# COMPACT_ATOMS: atom_id res chain seq x y z
N MET A 1 4.23 18.50 -23.77
CA MET A 1 5.12 17.34 -23.53
C MET A 1 6.54 17.76 -23.91
N SER A 2 7.55 17.50 -23.07
CA SER A 2 8.93 17.96 -23.29
C SER A 2 9.67 17.15 -24.36
N GLU A 3 10.61 17.79 -25.07
CA GLU A 3 11.41 17.18 -26.16
C GLU A 3 12.15 15.90 -25.74
N VAL A 4 12.52 15.81 -24.46
CA VAL A 4 13.23 14.66 -23.87
C VAL A 4 12.41 13.37 -23.91
N ILE A 5 11.09 13.44 -23.68
CA ILE A 5 10.19 12.26 -23.69
C ILE A 5 10.09 11.67 -25.10
N ARG A 6 10.03 12.55 -26.11
CA ARG A 6 9.92 12.17 -27.53
C ARG A 6 11.21 11.51 -28.04
N ALA A 7 12.37 12.04 -27.66
CA ALA A 7 13.67 11.48 -28.02
C ALA A 7 13.91 10.08 -27.43
N LYS A 8 13.43 9.83 -26.20
CA LYS A 8 13.57 8.53 -25.54
C LYS A 8 12.49 7.51 -25.90
N LYS A 9 11.53 7.84 -26.78
CA LYS A 9 10.35 7.00 -27.11
C LYS A 9 9.61 6.50 -25.86
N ILE A 10 9.62 7.27 -24.78
CA ILE A 10 8.91 6.89 -23.55
C ILE A 10 7.43 7.15 -23.80
N VAL A 11 6.63 6.06 -23.82
CA VAL A 11 5.17 6.17 -23.83
C VAL A 11 4.72 6.28 -22.37
N PRO A 12 4.16 7.42 -21.93
CA PRO A 12 3.69 7.55 -20.55
C PRO A 12 2.58 6.53 -20.31
N LYS A 13 2.73 5.71 -19.26
CA LYS A 13 1.61 4.88 -18.81
C LYS A 13 0.51 5.78 -18.23
N PRO A 14 -0.76 5.54 -18.57
CA PRO A 14 -1.86 6.28 -17.95
C PRO A 14 -1.83 6.06 -16.43
N LEU A 15 -2.12 7.12 -15.69
CA LEU A 15 -2.16 7.04 -14.23
C LEU A 15 -3.28 6.09 -13.78
N PRO A 16 -3.06 5.29 -12.73
CA PRO A 16 -4.13 4.50 -12.13
C PRO A 16 -5.26 5.42 -11.65
N LYS A 17 -6.50 4.96 -11.83
CA LYS A 17 -7.70 5.69 -11.37
C LYS A 17 -7.84 5.52 -9.85
N ILE A 18 -7.20 6.40 -9.10
CA ILE A 18 -7.24 6.44 -7.64
C ILE A 18 -8.19 7.56 -7.22
N SER A 19 -9.12 7.24 -6.30
CA SER A 19 -10.01 8.26 -5.73
C SER A 19 -9.34 8.88 -4.50
N ILE A 20 -9.35 10.20 -4.41
CA ILE A 20 -8.79 10.97 -3.27
C ILE A 20 -9.87 11.76 -2.50
N ALA A 21 -11.14 11.40 -2.69
CA ALA A 21 -12.27 12.11 -2.09
C ALA A 21 -12.36 11.91 -0.56
N SER A 22 -11.94 10.74 -0.07
CA SER A 22 -11.86 10.41 1.35
C SER A 22 -10.84 9.29 1.61
N TRP A 23 -10.46 9.08 2.87
CA TRP A 23 -9.60 7.96 3.24
C TRP A 23 -10.16 6.60 2.83
N SER A 24 -11.48 6.40 2.98
CA SER A 24 -12.14 5.16 2.53
C SER A 24 -12.02 4.98 1.02
N ASP A 25 -12.27 6.04 0.25
CA ASP A 25 -12.19 5.96 -1.22
C ASP A 25 -10.77 5.70 -1.72
N VAL A 26 -9.77 6.31 -1.05
CA VAL A 26 -8.36 6.02 -1.29
C VAL A 26 -8.12 4.53 -1.08
N LEU A 27 -8.39 4.01 0.12
CA LEU A 27 -8.14 2.61 0.47
C LEU A 27 -8.87 1.63 -0.46
N GLU A 28 -10.14 1.89 -0.77
CA GLU A 28 -10.92 1.03 -1.67
C GLU A 28 -10.36 0.99 -3.09
N SER A 29 -9.85 2.12 -3.59
CA SER A 29 -9.28 2.18 -4.93
C SER A 29 -7.86 1.60 -4.99
N VAL A 30 -7.00 1.89 -4.00
CA VAL A 30 -5.62 1.41 -4.01
C VAL A 30 -5.49 -0.07 -3.64
N SER A 31 -6.30 -0.59 -2.71
CA SER A 31 -6.24 -2.00 -2.29
C SER A 31 -6.64 -2.98 -3.40
N LYS A 32 -7.31 -2.51 -4.45
CA LYS A 32 -7.63 -3.29 -5.66
C LYS A 32 -6.46 -3.37 -6.63
N LEU A 33 -5.53 -2.43 -6.56
CA LEU A 33 -4.44 -2.26 -7.52
C LEU A 33 -3.09 -2.69 -6.95
N PHE A 34 -2.91 -2.58 -5.63
CA PHE A 34 -1.66 -2.86 -4.94
C PHE A 34 -1.89 -3.90 -3.84
N PRO A 35 -1.08 -4.96 -3.75
CA PRO A 35 -1.27 -6.04 -2.78
C PRO A 35 -0.93 -5.62 -1.34
N LEU A 36 -0.01 -4.66 -1.19
CA LEU A 36 0.43 -4.11 0.08
C LEU A 36 0.35 -2.59 0.05
N LEU A 37 -0.03 -2.01 1.18
CA LEU A 37 0.01 -0.58 1.44
C LEU A 37 0.92 -0.31 2.64
N VAL A 38 1.50 0.88 2.67
CA VAL A 38 2.28 1.40 3.80
C VAL A 38 1.44 2.44 4.52
N VAL A 39 1.29 2.29 5.84
CA VAL A 39 0.52 3.19 6.69
C VAL A 39 1.46 3.87 7.67
N GLU A 40 1.35 5.19 7.76
CA GLU A 40 2.10 6.00 8.71
C GLU A 40 1.15 6.74 9.65
N THR A 41 1.52 6.77 10.93
CA THR A 41 0.77 7.42 12.01
C THR A 41 1.70 8.34 12.81
N GLU A 42 2.42 9.22 12.11
CA GLU A 42 3.56 9.98 12.67
C GLU A 42 3.23 10.79 13.93
N ARG A 43 1.94 11.16 14.10
CA ARG A 43 1.44 11.86 15.30
C ARG A 43 1.46 10.99 16.56
N LEU A 44 1.34 9.67 16.40
CA LEU A 44 1.36 8.68 17.47
C LEU A 44 2.74 8.01 17.57
N HIS A 45 3.26 7.57 16.42
CA HIS A 45 4.50 6.80 16.30
C HIS A 45 5.40 7.44 15.25
N LYS A 46 6.36 8.23 15.71
CA LYS A 46 7.30 8.92 14.82
C LYS A 46 8.35 7.94 14.30
N ASN A 47 8.63 7.97 13.00
CA ASN A 47 9.59 7.10 12.30
C ASN A 47 9.21 5.62 12.22
N GLU A 48 7.94 5.28 12.45
CA GLU A 48 7.43 3.93 12.24
C GLU A 48 6.49 3.93 11.03
N CYS A 49 6.60 2.89 10.20
CA CYS A 49 5.66 2.62 9.14
C CYS A 49 5.26 1.14 9.16
N TYR A 50 4.04 0.87 8.73
CA TYR A 50 3.43 -0.44 8.81
C TYR A 50 3.01 -0.89 7.42
N ILE A 51 3.51 -2.04 6.97
CA ILE A 51 3.28 -2.56 5.62
C ILE A 51 2.35 -3.76 5.73
N GLY A 52 1.27 -3.75 4.96
CA GLY A 52 0.32 -4.84 5.04
C GLY A 52 -0.80 -4.78 4.02
N LYS A 53 -1.69 -5.76 4.12
CA LYS A 53 -2.88 -5.88 3.28
C LYS A 53 -4.10 -5.38 4.04
N VAL A 54 -4.84 -4.45 3.44
CA VAL A 54 -6.12 -4.00 4.02
C VAL A 54 -7.14 -5.11 3.91
N THR A 55 -7.71 -5.50 5.05
CA THR A 55 -8.67 -6.61 5.16
C THR A 55 -10.09 -6.14 5.43
N GLU A 56 -10.26 -4.93 5.99
CA GLU A 56 -11.57 -4.39 6.32
C GLU A 56 -11.54 -2.85 6.28
N ILE A 57 -12.50 -2.23 5.60
CA ILE A 57 -12.66 -0.77 5.58
C ILE A 57 -14.00 -0.42 6.22
N ARG A 58 -14.00 0.52 7.17
CA ARG A 58 -15.19 1.06 7.83
C ARG A 58 -15.21 2.59 7.69
N LYS A 59 -16.33 3.20 8.09
CA LYS A 59 -16.57 4.65 7.97
C LYS A 59 -15.47 5.55 8.56
N LYS A 60 -14.80 5.13 9.64
CA LYS A 60 -13.80 5.95 10.36
C LYS A 60 -12.47 5.24 10.62
N SER A 61 -12.32 4.01 10.12
CA SER A 61 -11.19 3.15 10.45
C SER A 61 -11.05 2.05 9.43
N PHE A 62 -9.89 1.41 9.39
CA PHE A 62 -9.67 0.19 8.64
C PHE A 62 -8.83 -0.80 9.46
N LYS A 63 -8.79 -2.05 9.01
CA LYS A 63 -7.87 -3.06 9.50
C LYS A 63 -6.90 -3.46 8.42
N GLN A 64 -5.66 -3.69 8.85
CA GLN A 64 -4.57 -4.18 8.03
C GLN A 64 -4.02 -5.45 8.67
N GLN A 65 -3.76 -6.46 7.85
CA GLN A 65 -2.92 -7.60 8.22
C GLN A 65 -1.48 -7.21 7.90
N GLU A 66 -0.62 -7.14 8.91
CA GLU A 66 0.75 -6.65 8.74
C GLU A 66 1.65 -7.74 8.16
N MET A 67 2.70 -7.31 7.46
CA MET A 67 3.73 -8.15 6.90
C MET A 67 5.09 -7.67 7.39
N ASP A 68 5.92 -8.61 7.85
CA ASP A 68 7.25 -8.29 8.35
C ASP A 68 8.27 -8.21 7.22
N THR A 69 9.51 -7.90 7.58
CA THR A 69 10.63 -7.79 6.63
C THR A 69 11.01 -9.14 5.99
N ASP A 70 10.58 -10.25 6.59
CA ASP A 70 10.79 -11.62 6.07
C ASP A 70 9.63 -12.10 5.18
N ALA A 71 8.72 -11.17 4.83
CA ALA A 71 7.53 -11.39 4.04
C ALA A 71 6.54 -12.39 4.69
N VAL A 72 6.49 -12.40 6.01
CA VAL A 72 5.58 -13.23 6.81
C VAL A 72 4.43 -12.38 7.32
N TRP A 73 3.21 -12.88 7.17
CA TRP A 73 2.03 -12.24 7.73
C TRP A 73 2.03 -12.34 9.26
N TYR A 74 1.79 -11.22 9.94
CA TYR A 74 1.66 -11.20 11.39
C TYR A 74 0.61 -10.19 11.85
N GLY A 75 -0.17 -10.60 12.86
CA GLY A 75 -1.10 -9.71 13.54
C GLY A 75 -2.16 -9.05 12.67
N PHE A 76 -3.01 -8.26 13.33
CA PHE A 76 -3.95 -7.38 12.67
C PHE A 76 -3.96 -6.06 13.43
N THR A 77 -3.71 -4.97 12.71
CA THR A 77 -3.72 -3.62 13.29
C THR A 77 -4.95 -2.88 12.81
N LYS A 78 -5.63 -2.22 13.74
CA LYS A 78 -6.75 -1.33 13.44
C LYS A 78 -6.27 0.11 13.48
N TYR A 79 -6.43 0.81 12.37
CA TYR A 79 -6.11 2.23 12.24
C TYR A 79 -7.38 3.06 12.19
N LYS A 80 -7.41 4.17 12.93
CA LYS A 80 -8.44 5.19 12.73
C LYS A 80 -7.94 6.21 11.72
N PHE A 81 -8.85 6.69 10.87
CA PHE A 81 -8.49 7.70 9.87
C PHE A 81 -8.00 9.03 10.45
N GLU A 82 -8.36 9.34 11.69
CA GLU A 82 -7.88 10.54 12.40
C GLU A 82 -6.38 10.47 12.77
N ASP A 83 -5.85 9.25 12.88
CA ASP A 83 -4.46 8.97 13.30
C ASP A 83 -3.51 8.77 12.10
N VAL A 84 -4.06 8.45 10.92
CA VAL A 84 -3.28 8.24 9.68
C VAL A 84 -2.76 9.57 9.17
N THR A 85 -1.45 9.66 8.96
CA THR A 85 -0.81 10.83 8.37
C THR A 85 -0.49 10.62 6.89
N MET A 86 -0.15 9.40 6.49
CA MET A 86 0.17 9.07 5.10
C MET A 86 -0.18 7.62 4.76
N ILE A 87 -0.53 7.40 3.49
CA ILE A 87 -0.63 6.08 2.88
C ILE A 87 0.24 6.08 1.62
N SER A 88 1.19 5.15 1.56
CA SER A 88 2.07 4.95 0.40
C SER A 88 1.83 3.59 -0.23
N PHE A 89 2.04 3.48 -1.55
CA PHE A 89 1.80 2.25 -2.31
C PHE A 89 2.58 2.27 -3.63
N GLY A 90 2.84 1.07 -4.18
CA GLY A 90 3.44 0.89 -5.51
C GLY A 90 4.94 1.17 -5.60
N GLY A 91 5.61 1.34 -4.46
CA GLY A 91 7.05 1.34 -4.33
C GLY A 91 7.67 -0.04 -4.52
N LEU A 92 8.99 -0.05 -4.72
CA LEU A 92 9.75 -1.26 -5.02
C LEU A 92 9.81 -2.22 -3.83
N TYR A 93 9.92 -1.68 -2.62
CA TYR A 93 10.12 -2.47 -1.41
C TYR A 93 8.88 -3.34 -1.11
N GLU A 94 7.71 -2.72 -1.00
CA GLU A 94 6.44 -3.41 -0.77
C GLU A 94 6.06 -4.32 -1.94
N SER A 95 6.39 -3.94 -3.18
CA SER A 95 6.15 -4.82 -4.35
C SER A 95 7.01 -6.09 -4.28
N THR A 96 8.26 -5.97 -3.82
CA THR A 96 9.17 -7.11 -3.66
C THR A 96 8.74 -8.00 -2.51
N LEU A 97 8.34 -7.43 -1.36
CA LEU A 97 7.80 -8.19 -0.23
C LEU A 97 6.59 -9.05 -0.64
N ALA A 98 5.65 -8.45 -1.37
CA ALA A 98 4.47 -9.17 -1.85
C ALA A 98 4.84 -10.35 -2.78
N LEU A 99 5.87 -10.19 -3.62
CA LEU A 99 6.36 -11.26 -4.49
C LEU A 99 7.01 -12.39 -3.68
N VAL A 100 7.86 -12.07 -2.70
CA VAL A 100 8.51 -13.07 -1.84
C VAL A 100 7.47 -13.84 -1.04
N ASN A 101 6.47 -13.16 -0.49
CA ASN A 101 5.36 -13.80 0.20
C ASN A 101 4.58 -14.76 -0.72
N ALA A 102 4.25 -14.32 -1.95
CA ALA A 102 3.54 -15.16 -2.90
C ALA A 102 4.34 -16.42 -3.32
N GLU A 103 5.67 -16.33 -3.42
CA GLU A 103 6.51 -17.51 -3.68
C GLU A 103 6.59 -18.45 -2.47
N ARG A 104 6.65 -17.89 -1.25
CA ARG A 104 6.60 -18.67 0.00
C ARG A 104 5.31 -19.47 0.11
N GLU A 105 4.15 -18.83 -0.07
CA GLU A 105 2.84 -19.48 0.03
C GLU A 105 2.67 -20.62 -0.99
N LYS A 106 3.34 -20.57 -2.14
CA LYS A 106 3.36 -21.67 -3.13
C LYS A 106 4.22 -22.85 -2.70
N SER A 107 5.31 -22.60 -1.97
CA SER A 107 6.22 -23.66 -1.50
C SER A 107 5.70 -24.45 -0.30
N GLU A 108 4.73 -23.88 0.42
CA GLU A 108 4.09 -24.49 1.59
C GLU A 108 2.82 -25.29 1.22
N GLN A 109 2.40 -25.27 -0.05
CA GLN A 109 1.26 -26.02 -0.61
C GLN A 109 1.71 -27.28 -1.35
#